data_AF-A0A9E5ZNZ2-F1
#
_entry.id   AF-A0A9E5ZNZ2-F1
#
_cell.length_a   1.000
_cell.length_b   1.000
_cell.length_c   1.000
_cell.angle_alpha   90.00
_cell.angle_beta   90.00
_cell.angle_gamma   90.00
#
_symmetry.space_group_name_H-M   'P 1'
#
loop_
_entity.id
_entity.type
_entity.pdbx_description
1 polymer ?
#
loop_
_entity_poly.entity_id
_entity_poly.type
_entity_poly.pdbx_seq_one_letter_code
_entity_poly.pdbx_strand_id
1 'polypeptide(L)'
;MKKIIILSSFLLFISCNDGVKYISQNDGNSHLIDFDLFSIILPKDFKYKRIDGIDSYVGEIKNEKSTFIFDYGWYSPEPPLNKESYIEGIRNRMDFETTQKFFNKINLKPYEDENGAVNPSEIIRKVKNLTLYKMTDSIANQNGFKNDCEYYYTFNYDKVEFKIPFCIPDKERRKFENYELTIDTIGNYKRTIALWKNKENPNISSVNFKPIYGDLKNELSIGIKSDMEFDQSELKIIFKTVEIK
;
A
#
# COMPACT_ATOMS: atom_id res chain seq x y z
N MET A 1 20.46 -37.21 -62.23
CA MET A 1 20.64 -36.99 -60.78
C MET A 1 20.20 -35.57 -60.43
N LYS A 2 19.10 -35.40 -59.69
CA LYS A 2 18.77 -34.14 -59.00
C LYS A 2 18.25 -34.55 -57.63
N LYS A 3 19.08 -34.40 -56.59
CA LYS A 3 18.68 -34.64 -55.20
C LYS A 3 17.94 -33.40 -54.72
N ILE A 4 16.65 -33.55 -54.39
CA ILE A 4 15.87 -32.56 -53.67
C ILE A 4 16.25 -32.71 -52.20
N ILE A 5 16.90 -31.69 -51.64
CA ILE A 5 17.14 -31.58 -50.20
C ILE A 5 15.94 -30.81 -49.64
N ILE A 6 15.03 -31.52 -48.98
CA ILE A 6 13.97 -30.90 -48.19
C ILE A 6 14.59 -30.54 -46.85
N LEU A 7 14.97 -29.27 -46.69
CA LEU A 7 15.38 -28.71 -45.41
C LEU A 7 14.10 -28.41 -44.62
N SER A 8 13.67 -29.37 -43.81
CA SER A 8 12.58 -29.15 -42.86
C SER A 8 13.10 -28.25 -41.75
N SER A 9 12.83 -26.94 -41.85
CA SER A 9 12.97 -26.00 -40.74
C SER A 9 11.97 -26.40 -39.66
N PHE A 10 12.43 -27.20 -38.71
CA PHE A 10 11.80 -27.32 -37.40
C PHE A 10 11.94 -25.95 -36.71
N LEU A 11 10.98 -25.06 -36.96
CA LEU A 11 10.72 -23.91 -36.10
C LEU A 11 10.25 -24.47 -34.76
N LEU A 12 11.22 -24.77 -33.89
CA LEU A 12 11.01 -24.95 -32.46
C LEU A 12 10.46 -23.61 -31.93
N PHE A 13 9.14 -23.51 -31.87
CA PHE A 13 8.47 -22.55 -30.98
C PHE A 13 8.77 -22.97 -29.56
N ILE A 14 9.98 -22.67 -29.08
CA ILE A 14 10.26 -22.60 -27.65
C ILE A 14 9.45 -21.40 -27.19
N SER A 15 8.20 -21.64 -26.84
CA SER A 15 7.44 -20.75 -25.98
C SER A 15 8.28 -20.58 -24.72
N CYS A 16 9.03 -19.48 -24.63
CA CYS A 16 9.55 -19.00 -23.37
C CYS A 16 8.34 -18.75 -22.48
N ASN A 17 7.93 -19.76 -21.72
CA ASN A 17 7.25 -19.47 -20.47
C ASN A 17 8.32 -18.78 -19.63
N ASP A 18 8.12 -17.49 -19.33
CA ASP A 18 9.04 -16.61 -18.60
C ASP A 18 9.32 -17.07 -17.14
N GLY A 19 9.23 -18.37 -16.84
CA GLY A 19 9.42 -18.96 -15.53
C GLY A 19 8.12 -19.27 -14.78
N VAL A 20 6.96 -19.18 -15.44
CA VAL A 20 5.65 -19.45 -14.83
C VAL A 20 4.92 -20.62 -15.48
N LYS A 21 4.06 -21.30 -14.72
CA LYS A 21 3.19 -22.37 -15.25
C LYS A 21 1.78 -21.84 -15.47
N TYR A 22 1.20 -22.15 -16.63
CA TYR A 22 -0.19 -21.80 -16.94
C TYR A 22 -1.06 -23.06 -16.86
N ILE A 23 -2.10 -23.04 -16.02
CA ILE A 23 -3.01 -24.17 -15.79
C ILE A 23 -4.43 -23.77 -16.20
N SER A 24 -5.00 -24.42 -17.21
CA SER A 24 -6.36 -24.11 -17.67
C SER A 24 -7.39 -24.41 -16.57
N GLN A 25 -8.37 -23.51 -16.40
CA GLN A 25 -9.49 -23.73 -15.48
C GLN A 25 -10.67 -24.43 -16.16
N ASN A 26 -11.58 -24.97 -15.36
CA ASN A 26 -12.75 -25.73 -15.83
C ASN A 26 -13.76 -24.89 -16.63
N ASP A 27 -13.72 -23.56 -16.49
CA ASP A 27 -14.60 -22.65 -17.24
C ASP A 27 -14.22 -22.49 -18.73
N GLY A 28 -13.05 -23.00 -19.13
CA GLY A 28 -12.53 -22.88 -20.49
C GLY A 28 -12.05 -21.48 -20.90
N ASN A 29 -12.23 -20.46 -20.07
CA ASN A 29 -11.97 -19.04 -20.40
C ASN A 29 -10.88 -18.41 -19.51
N SER A 30 -10.60 -19.00 -18.36
CA SER A 30 -9.54 -18.56 -17.44
C SER A 30 -8.41 -19.59 -17.33
N HIS A 31 -7.30 -19.13 -16.78
CA HIS A 31 -6.17 -19.94 -16.37
C HIS A 31 -5.65 -19.50 -15.01
N LEU A 32 -4.96 -20.40 -14.32
CA LEU A 32 -4.14 -20.08 -13.17
C LEU A 32 -2.72 -19.85 -13.67
N ILE A 33 -2.13 -18.72 -13.29
CA ILE A 33 -0.73 -18.40 -13.52
C ILE A 33 0.02 -18.66 -12.21
N ASP A 34 0.90 -19.66 -12.23
CA ASP A 34 1.66 -20.13 -11.08
C ASP A 34 3.09 -19.57 -11.13
N PHE A 35 3.43 -18.76 -10.13
CA PHE A 35 4.71 -18.11 -9.95
C PHE A 35 5.63 -18.84 -8.97
N ASP A 36 5.27 -20.08 -8.58
CA ASP A 36 5.86 -20.90 -7.52
C ASP A 36 5.76 -20.30 -6.10
N LEU A 37 5.82 -18.97 -5.93
CA LEU A 37 5.65 -18.24 -4.66
C LEU A 37 4.20 -17.83 -4.38
N PHE A 38 3.43 -17.60 -5.44
CA PHE A 38 2.02 -17.28 -5.38
C PHE A 38 1.35 -17.68 -6.70
N SER A 39 0.03 -17.61 -6.74
CA SER A 39 -0.74 -17.82 -7.98
C SER A 39 -1.92 -16.88 -8.06
N ILE A 40 -2.42 -16.64 -9.28
CA ILE A 40 -3.61 -15.84 -9.57
C ILE A 40 -4.37 -16.47 -10.73
N ILE A 41 -5.71 -16.39 -10.69
CA ILE A 41 -6.57 -16.80 -11.80
C ILE A 41 -6.98 -15.56 -12.60
N LEU A 42 -6.76 -15.61 -13.91
CA LEU A 42 -7.06 -14.54 -14.86
C LEU A 42 -7.63 -15.09 -16.17
N PRO A 43 -8.27 -14.25 -17.00
CA PRO A 43 -8.61 -14.61 -18.37
C PRO A 43 -7.39 -15.08 -19.18
N LYS A 44 -7.58 -16.05 -20.09
CA LYS A 44 -6.48 -16.76 -20.78
C LYS A 44 -5.55 -15.90 -21.63
N ASP A 45 -6.01 -14.74 -22.06
CA ASP A 45 -5.29 -13.76 -22.85
C ASP A 45 -4.24 -12.99 -22.04
N PHE A 46 -4.32 -13.00 -20.71
CA PHE A 46 -3.27 -12.46 -19.85
C PHE A 46 -1.98 -13.27 -19.95
N LYS A 47 -0.85 -12.56 -20.05
CA LYS A 47 0.49 -13.14 -20.10
C LYS A 47 1.39 -12.45 -19.10
N TYR A 48 2.20 -13.25 -18.41
CA TYR A 48 3.27 -12.77 -17.57
C TYR A 48 4.41 -12.22 -18.42
N LYS A 49 5.01 -11.12 -17.95
CA LYS A 49 6.29 -10.59 -18.39
C LYS A 49 7.11 -10.22 -17.16
N ARG A 50 8.32 -10.76 -17.04
CA ARG A 50 9.26 -10.39 -15.98
C ARG A 50 9.75 -8.94 -16.15
N ILE A 51 9.94 -8.25 -15.03
CA ILE A 51 10.58 -6.93 -14.97
C ILE A 51 11.81 -7.04 -14.08
N ASP A 52 12.86 -6.28 -14.41
CA ASP A 52 14.05 -6.16 -13.58
C ASP A 52 13.70 -5.43 -12.28
N GLY A 53 13.70 -6.18 -11.18
CA GLY A 53 13.69 -5.66 -9.82
C GLY A 53 15.10 -5.73 -9.21
N ILE A 54 15.45 -4.78 -8.35
CA ILE A 54 16.76 -4.76 -7.69
C ILE A 54 16.80 -5.86 -6.61
N ASP A 55 15.80 -5.88 -5.72
CA ASP A 55 15.73 -6.78 -4.54
C ASP A 55 14.38 -7.52 -4.38
N SER A 56 13.48 -7.39 -5.36
CA SER A 56 12.14 -7.98 -5.35
C SER A 56 11.90 -8.82 -6.59
N TYR A 57 11.01 -9.82 -6.47
CA TYR A 57 10.43 -10.47 -7.64
C TYR A 57 9.28 -9.61 -8.18
N VAL A 58 9.57 -8.87 -9.25
CA VAL A 58 8.66 -7.90 -9.86
C VAL A 58 8.21 -8.38 -11.24
N GLY A 59 6.96 -8.08 -11.58
CA GLY A 59 6.42 -8.50 -12.86
C GLY A 59 5.15 -7.78 -13.30
N GLU A 60 4.87 -7.92 -14.58
CA GLU A 60 3.62 -7.53 -15.22
C GLU A 60 2.83 -8.77 -15.61
N ILE A 61 1.50 -8.72 -15.43
CA ILE A 61 0.57 -9.67 -16.03
C ILE A 61 -0.41 -8.86 -16.88
N LYS A 62 -0.35 -9.01 -18.20
CA LYS A 62 -1.08 -8.11 -19.10
C LYS A 62 -1.70 -8.79 -20.30
N ASN A 63 -2.76 -8.17 -20.81
CA ASN A 63 -3.32 -8.40 -22.13
C ASN A 63 -3.24 -7.09 -22.93
N GLU A 64 -4.04 -6.95 -23.99
CA GLU A 64 -4.06 -5.75 -24.83
C GLU A 64 -4.70 -4.52 -24.14
N LYS A 65 -5.50 -4.71 -23.08
CA LYS A 65 -6.33 -3.66 -22.47
C LYS A 65 -5.91 -3.29 -21.06
N SER A 66 -5.30 -4.23 -20.34
CA SER A 66 -5.13 -4.19 -18.90
C SER A 66 -3.76 -4.73 -18.50
N THR A 67 -3.24 -4.22 -17.38
CA THR A 67 -1.96 -4.65 -16.84
C THR A 67 -2.04 -4.69 -15.32
N PHE A 68 -1.85 -5.87 -14.76
CA PHE A 68 -1.52 -6.03 -13.35
C PHE A 68 -0.01 -5.88 -13.18
N ILE A 69 0.41 -5.17 -12.14
CA ILE A 69 1.79 -5.08 -11.71
C ILE A 69 1.87 -5.76 -10.35
N PHE A 70 2.87 -6.60 -10.15
CA PHE A 70 3.14 -7.18 -8.84
C PHE A 70 4.56 -6.94 -8.38
N ASP A 71 4.70 -6.88 -7.06
CA ASP A 71 5.97 -6.86 -6.34
C ASP A 71 5.84 -7.87 -5.21
N TYR A 72 6.74 -8.85 -5.19
CA TYR A 72 6.93 -9.78 -4.08
C TYR A 72 8.33 -9.58 -3.49
N GLY A 73 8.42 -9.11 -2.25
CA GLY A 73 9.69 -8.83 -1.59
C GLY A 73 9.59 -7.90 -0.39
N TRP A 74 10.75 -7.36 0.02
CA TRP A 74 10.85 -6.50 1.22
C TRP A 74 10.10 -5.18 1.05
N TYR A 75 10.16 -4.59 -0.14
CA TYR A 75 9.66 -3.24 -0.40
C TYR A 75 8.37 -3.25 -1.22
N SER A 76 7.61 -4.33 -1.14
CA SER A 76 6.31 -4.40 -1.80
C SER A 76 5.39 -3.27 -1.30
N PRO A 77 4.68 -2.58 -2.20
CA PRO A 77 3.81 -1.48 -1.82
C PRO A 77 2.81 -1.85 -0.72
N GLU A 78 2.69 -1.01 0.31
CA GLU A 78 1.70 -1.22 1.37
C GLU A 78 0.28 -0.88 0.89
N PRO A 79 -0.75 -1.64 1.34
CA PRO A 79 -2.14 -1.29 1.05
C PRO A 79 -2.54 0.03 1.72
N PRO A 80 -3.52 0.77 1.16
CA PRO A 80 -4.12 1.90 1.87
C PRO A 80 -4.71 1.45 3.22
N LEU A 81 -4.62 2.34 4.21
CA LEU A 81 -5.19 2.11 5.53
C LEU A 81 -6.65 2.59 5.58
N ASN A 82 -7.47 1.95 6.41
CA ASN A 82 -8.71 2.56 6.87
C ASN A 82 -8.41 3.62 7.95
N LYS A 83 -9.41 4.44 8.26
CA LYS A 83 -9.29 5.53 9.24
C LYS A 83 -8.84 5.01 10.60
N GLU A 84 -9.40 3.90 11.06
CA GLU A 84 -9.09 3.31 12.37
C GLU A 84 -7.62 2.89 12.46
N SER A 85 -7.11 2.16 11.46
CA SER A 85 -5.71 1.70 11.41
C SER A 85 -4.75 2.87 11.27
N TYR A 86 -5.12 3.90 10.49
CA TYR A 86 -4.33 5.12 10.35
C TYR A 86 -4.19 5.83 11.70
N ILE A 87 -5.31 6.04 12.40
CA ILE A 87 -5.34 6.69 13.72
C ILE A 87 -4.54 5.89 14.76
N GLU A 88 -4.64 4.56 14.73
CA GLU A 88 -3.84 3.72 15.63
C GLU A 88 -2.34 3.83 15.35
N GLY A 89 -1.93 3.81 14.07
CA GLY A 89 -0.53 3.92 13.67
C GLY A 89 0.11 5.28 13.97
N ILE A 90 -0.68 6.32 14.19
CA ILE A 90 -0.19 7.66 14.56
C ILE A 90 -0.36 7.97 16.05
N ARG A 91 -1.15 7.19 16.81
CA ARG A 91 -1.47 7.46 18.23
C ARG A 91 -0.27 7.80 19.12
N ASN A 92 0.88 7.19 18.85
CA ASN A 92 2.10 7.31 19.66
C ASN A 92 3.18 8.21 19.04
N ARG A 93 2.87 8.98 18.00
CA ARG A 93 3.82 9.91 17.36
C ARG A 93 3.12 11.13 16.79
N MET A 94 3.72 12.30 16.95
CA MET A 94 3.27 13.49 16.23
C MET A 94 3.72 13.42 14.78
N ASP A 95 2.85 13.81 13.85
CA ASP A 95 3.26 14.02 12.47
C ASP A 95 4.05 15.32 12.31
N PHE A 96 4.54 15.58 11.10
CA PHE A 96 5.36 16.75 10.81
C PHE A 96 4.62 18.07 11.08
N GLU A 97 3.35 18.18 10.70
CA GLU A 97 2.56 19.40 10.90
C GLU A 97 2.26 19.65 12.38
N THR A 98 1.87 18.62 13.14
CA THR A 98 1.65 18.71 14.58
C THR A 98 2.94 19.08 15.30
N THR A 99 4.06 18.50 14.89
CA THR A 99 5.38 18.81 15.47
C THR A 99 5.73 20.28 15.28
N GLN A 100 5.51 20.85 14.09
CA GLN A 100 5.73 22.28 13.85
C GLN A 100 4.80 23.16 14.70
N LYS A 101 3.51 22.81 14.83
CA LYS A 101 2.58 23.53 15.70
C LYS A 101 3.03 23.54 17.16
N PHE A 102 3.62 22.44 17.62
CA PHE A 102 4.24 22.37 18.95
C PHE A 102 5.48 23.27 19.04
N PHE A 103 6.39 23.21 18.07
CA PHE A 103 7.62 24.00 18.08
C PHE A 103 7.35 25.51 18.08
N ASN A 104 6.29 25.95 17.41
CA ASN A 104 5.83 27.34 17.44
C ASN A 104 5.32 27.81 18.82
N LYS A 105 5.17 26.91 19.79
CA LYS A 105 4.73 27.22 21.17
C LYS A 105 5.85 27.17 22.21
N ILE A 106 7.07 26.85 21.81
CA ILE A 106 8.22 26.76 22.74
C ILE A 106 9.35 27.68 22.29
N ASN A 107 10.24 27.99 23.23
CA ASN A 107 11.48 28.68 22.90
C ASN A 107 12.49 27.68 22.33
N LEU A 108 12.81 27.81 21.04
CA LEU A 108 13.77 26.94 20.36
C LEU A 108 15.22 27.36 20.55
N LYS A 109 15.49 28.59 20.99
CA LYS A 109 16.84 29.15 21.14
C LYS A 109 17.81 28.27 21.98
N PRO A 110 17.38 27.60 23.07
CA PRO A 110 18.25 26.70 23.83
C PRO A 110 18.66 25.42 23.07
N TYR A 111 18.05 25.16 21.92
CA TYR A 111 18.28 23.99 21.08
C TYR A 111 18.97 24.33 19.75
N GLU A 112 19.34 25.59 19.55
CA GLU A 112 20.09 26.04 18.39
C GLU A 112 21.57 25.66 18.54
N ASP A 113 22.16 25.13 17.47
CA ASP A 113 23.60 24.96 17.36
C ASP A 113 24.31 26.28 17.02
N GLU A 114 25.62 26.23 16.83
CA GLU A 114 26.44 27.39 16.47
C GLU A 114 26.04 28.07 15.15
N ASN A 115 25.32 27.36 14.28
CA ASN A 115 24.82 27.86 13.00
C ASN A 115 23.33 28.26 13.06
N GLY A 116 22.70 28.19 14.24
CA GLY A 116 21.27 28.46 14.42
C GLY A 116 20.35 27.32 13.96
N ALA A 117 20.89 26.13 13.67
CA ALA A 117 20.09 24.98 13.31
C ALA A 117 19.57 24.27 14.56
N VAL A 118 18.34 23.75 14.50
CA VAL A 118 17.70 23.01 15.59
C VAL A 118 17.54 21.55 15.18
N ASN A 119 17.92 20.63 16.06
CA ASN A 119 17.65 19.20 15.89
C ASN A 119 16.29 18.82 16.52
N PRO A 120 15.23 18.58 15.73
CA PRO A 120 13.90 18.27 16.27
C PRO A 120 13.88 17.05 17.19
N SER A 121 14.74 16.07 16.91
CA SER A 121 14.77 14.79 17.64
C SER A 121 15.13 14.97 19.11
N GLU A 122 15.96 15.96 19.44
CA GLU A 122 16.35 16.25 20.83
C GLU A 122 15.19 16.79 21.64
N ILE A 123 14.34 17.60 21.00
CA ILE A 123 13.14 18.17 21.60
C ILE A 123 12.07 17.08 21.75
N ILE A 124 11.81 16.32 20.68
CA ILE A 124 10.79 15.25 20.68
C ILE A 124 11.10 14.17 21.73
N ARG A 125 12.37 13.83 21.97
CA ARG A 125 12.75 12.85 23.00
C ARG A 125 12.36 13.27 24.42
N LYS A 126 12.22 14.57 24.67
CA LYS A 126 11.78 15.13 25.97
C LYS A 126 10.27 15.08 26.16
N VAL A 127 9.49 14.89 25.10
CA VAL A 127 8.03 14.73 25.18
C VAL A 127 7.69 13.48 26.00
N LYS A 128 6.75 13.61 26.95
CA LYS A 128 6.26 12.51 27.79
C LYS A 128 4.75 12.44 27.75
N ASN A 129 4.21 11.23 27.97
CA ASN A 129 2.76 10.97 28.07
C ASN A 129 1.96 11.42 26.84
N LEU A 130 2.54 11.24 25.65
CA LEU A 130 1.87 11.57 24.40
C LEU A 130 0.61 10.71 24.25
N THR A 131 -0.54 11.37 24.13
CA THR A 131 -1.84 10.71 23.98
C THR A 131 -2.67 11.46 22.96
N LEU A 132 -3.31 10.73 22.04
CA LEU A 132 -4.23 11.27 21.06
C LEU A 132 -5.67 11.17 21.56
N TYR A 133 -6.41 12.27 21.47
CA TYR A 133 -7.82 12.35 21.82
C TYR A 133 -8.65 12.84 20.63
N LYS A 134 -9.92 12.46 20.62
CA LYS A 134 -10.91 13.04 19.70
C LYS A 134 -11.21 14.48 20.11
N MET A 135 -11.27 15.38 19.14
CA MET A 135 -11.61 16.78 19.35
C MET A 135 -13.08 16.92 19.80
N THR A 136 -13.33 17.88 20.69
CA THR A 136 -14.66 18.36 21.05
C THR A 136 -14.72 19.87 20.88
N ASP A 137 -15.90 20.43 20.66
CA ASP A 137 -16.09 21.88 20.48
C ASP A 137 -15.56 22.68 21.68
N SER A 138 -15.74 22.15 22.90
CA SER A 138 -15.22 22.78 24.11
C SER A 138 -13.69 22.89 24.07
N ILE A 139 -12.98 21.81 23.71
CA ILE A 139 -11.52 21.82 23.61
C ILE A 139 -11.06 22.73 22.47
N ALA A 140 -11.71 22.67 21.31
CA ALA A 140 -11.38 23.51 20.17
C ALA A 140 -11.50 25.01 20.52
N ASN A 141 -12.63 25.40 21.12
CA ASN A 141 -12.89 26.79 21.52
C ASN A 141 -11.93 27.28 22.62
N GLN A 142 -11.68 26.46 23.65
CA GLN A 142 -10.78 26.83 24.75
C GLN A 142 -9.33 27.07 24.29
N ASN A 143 -8.90 26.39 23.23
CA ASN A 143 -7.52 26.44 22.77
C ASN A 143 -7.34 27.20 21.44
N GLY A 144 -8.42 27.78 20.90
CA GLY A 144 -8.41 28.48 19.62
C GLY A 144 -7.99 27.60 18.44
N PHE A 145 -8.35 26.32 18.46
CA PHE A 145 -8.05 25.41 17.35
C PHE A 145 -9.04 25.61 16.20
N LYS A 146 -8.58 25.33 14.98
CA LYS A 146 -9.51 25.25 13.84
C LYS A 146 -10.45 24.05 14.04
N ASN A 147 -11.73 24.26 13.74
CA ASN A 147 -12.78 23.24 13.94
C ASN A 147 -12.76 22.09 12.92
N ASP A 148 -11.82 22.10 11.97
CA ASP A 148 -11.67 21.05 10.94
C ASP A 148 -10.75 19.89 11.36
N CYS A 149 -10.14 19.96 12.54
CA CYS A 149 -9.28 18.92 13.08
C CYS A 149 -10.08 17.96 13.97
N GLU A 150 -10.11 16.68 13.62
CA GLU A 150 -10.91 15.67 14.33
C GLU A 150 -10.26 15.21 15.64
N TYR A 151 -8.98 15.53 15.85
CA TYR A 151 -8.20 15.05 16.99
C TYR A 151 -7.24 16.11 17.52
N TYR A 152 -6.69 15.85 18.70
CA TYR A 152 -5.59 16.61 19.28
C TYR A 152 -4.70 15.71 20.13
N TYR A 153 -3.42 16.05 20.21
CA TYR A 153 -2.49 15.44 21.14
C TYR A 153 -2.48 16.19 22.46
N THR A 154 -2.33 15.45 23.55
CA THR A 154 -1.82 15.99 24.82
C THR A 154 -0.47 15.36 25.13
N PHE A 155 0.43 16.13 25.73
CA PHE A 155 1.70 15.62 26.23
C PHE A 155 2.34 16.61 27.20
N ASN A 156 3.33 16.14 27.96
CA ASN A 156 4.15 16.97 28.83
C ASN A 156 5.50 17.28 28.19
N TYR A 157 5.93 18.54 28.32
CA TYR A 157 7.26 19.01 27.95
C TYR A 157 7.71 20.10 28.92
N ASP A 158 8.90 19.98 29.51
CA ASP A 158 9.43 20.90 30.52
C ASP A 158 8.44 21.27 31.64
N LYS A 159 7.73 20.26 32.15
CA LYS A 159 6.69 20.36 33.22
C LYS A 159 5.42 21.13 32.81
N VAL A 160 5.27 21.47 31.54
CA VAL A 160 4.07 22.09 30.98
C VAL A 160 3.31 21.06 30.16
N GLU A 161 1.99 21.00 30.34
CA GLU A 161 1.09 20.23 29.48
C GLU A 161 0.80 21.02 28.20
N PHE A 162 0.98 20.38 27.04
CA PHE A 162 0.64 20.93 25.74
C PHE A 162 -0.59 20.22 25.17
N LYS A 163 -1.44 21.00 24.49
CA LYS A 163 -2.52 20.51 23.63
C LYS A 163 -2.28 21.01 22.22
N ILE A 164 -2.16 20.11 21.26
CA ILE A 164 -1.82 20.43 19.86
C ILE A 164 -2.83 19.77 18.91
N PRO A 165 -3.48 20.51 18.01
CA PRO A 165 -4.50 19.93 17.13
C PRO A 165 -3.84 19.08 16.04
N PHE A 166 -4.40 17.89 15.83
CA PHE A 166 -4.05 16.95 14.77
C PHE A 166 -5.21 16.83 13.79
N CYS A 167 -4.95 17.15 12.54
CA CYS A 167 -5.94 17.17 11.47
C CYS A 167 -5.50 16.10 10.47
N ILE A 168 -6.40 15.18 10.11
CA ILE A 168 -6.05 14.14 9.14
C ILE A 168 -5.74 14.82 7.80
N PRO A 169 -4.58 14.56 7.18
CA PRO A 169 -4.26 15.14 5.88
C PRO A 169 -5.30 14.78 4.81
N ASP A 170 -5.64 15.71 3.93
CA ASP A 170 -6.67 15.49 2.89
C ASP A 170 -6.36 14.32 1.97
N LYS A 171 -5.06 14.04 1.74
CA LYS A 171 -4.62 12.86 0.98
C LYS A 171 -5.10 11.56 1.63
N GLU A 172 -5.06 11.47 2.95
CA GLU A 172 -5.51 10.29 3.69
C GLU A 172 -7.03 10.24 3.78
N ARG A 173 -7.71 11.39 3.99
CA ARG A 173 -9.18 11.47 3.91
C ARG A 173 -9.72 10.95 2.59
N ARG A 174 -9.12 11.38 1.46
CA ARG A 174 -9.49 10.89 0.13
C ARG A 174 -9.30 9.38 0.00
N LYS A 175 -8.28 8.77 0.61
CA LYS A 175 -8.15 7.31 0.59
C LYS A 175 -9.29 6.64 1.35
N PHE A 176 -9.65 7.14 2.53
CA PHE A 176 -10.75 6.56 3.33
C PHE A 176 -12.09 6.62 2.60
N GLU A 177 -12.34 7.70 1.86
CA GLU A 177 -13.57 7.88 1.09
C GLU A 177 -13.61 6.98 -0.15
N ASN A 178 -12.48 6.89 -0.86
CA ASN A 178 -12.44 6.32 -2.20
C ASN A 178 -12.00 4.85 -2.25
N TYR A 179 -11.43 4.28 -1.18
CA TYR A 179 -11.17 2.85 -1.11
C TYR A 179 -12.27 2.09 -0.37
N GLU A 180 -12.73 0.98 -0.96
CA GLU A 180 -13.38 -0.11 -0.22
C GLU A 180 -12.30 -1.12 0.17
N LEU A 181 -12.16 -1.37 1.49
CA LEU A 181 -11.19 -2.32 2.01
C LEU A 181 -11.88 -3.58 2.51
N THR A 182 -11.42 -4.74 2.06
CA THR A 182 -11.72 -6.04 2.68
C THR A 182 -10.43 -6.58 3.29
N ILE A 183 -10.45 -6.85 4.59
CA ILE A 183 -9.29 -7.36 5.33
C ILE A 183 -9.66 -8.70 5.92
N ASP A 184 -8.89 -9.74 5.60
CA ASP A 184 -9.03 -11.07 6.17
C ASP A 184 -7.64 -11.72 6.42
N THR A 185 -7.64 -12.98 6.82
CA THR A 185 -6.42 -13.76 7.07
C THR A 185 -6.47 -15.04 6.28
N ILE A 186 -5.38 -15.32 5.57
CA ILE A 186 -5.17 -16.57 4.82
C ILE A 186 -3.87 -17.18 5.30
N GLY A 187 -3.97 -18.33 5.98
CA GLY A 187 -2.83 -18.94 6.64
C GLY A 187 -2.16 -17.96 7.62
N ASN A 188 -0.86 -17.72 7.43
CA ASN A 188 -0.06 -16.79 8.25
C ASN A 188 0.01 -15.37 7.68
N TYR A 189 -0.84 -15.01 6.73
CA TYR A 189 -0.82 -13.71 6.07
C TYR A 189 -2.11 -12.94 6.34
N LYS A 190 -1.95 -11.65 6.65
CA LYS A 190 -3.03 -10.67 6.58
C LYS A 190 -3.19 -10.28 5.11
N ARG A 191 -4.37 -10.54 4.54
CA ARG A 191 -4.71 -10.10 3.19
C ARG A 191 -5.56 -8.84 3.26
N THR A 192 -5.19 -7.85 2.45
CA THR A 192 -5.97 -6.63 2.26
C THR A 192 -6.30 -6.48 0.79
N ILE A 193 -7.59 -6.52 0.44
CA ILE A 193 -8.10 -6.17 -0.88
C ILE A 193 -8.58 -4.71 -0.81
N ALA A 194 -7.99 -3.86 -1.64
CA ALA A 194 -8.32 -2.44 -1.75
C ALA A 194 -8.90 -2.14 -3.13
N LEU A 195 -10.18 -1.75 -3.19
CA LEU A 195 -10.87 -1.42 -4.44
C LEU A 195 -11.11 0.08 -4.51
N TRP A 196 -10.58 0.74 -5.54
CA TRP A 196 -10.78 2.17 -5.74
C TRP A 196 -12.12 2.46 -6.43
N LYS A 197 -12.93 3.33 -5.82
CA LYS A 197 -14.32 3.64 -6.22
C LYS A 197 -14.47 4.86 -7.12
N ASN A 198 -13.49 5.77 -7.15
CA ASN A 198 -13.61 7.01 -7.90
C ASN A 198 -13.22 6.82 -9.38
N LYS A 199 -14.23 6.73 -10.24
CA LYS A 199 -14.05 6.55 -11.69
C LYS A 199 -13.51 7.79 -12.39
N GLU A 200 -13.74 8.99 -11.86
CA GLU A 200 -13.29 10.25 -12.46
C GLU A 200 -11.80 10.51 -12.21
N ASN A 201 -11.27 10.00 -11.10
CA ASN A 201 -9.86 10.11 -10.74
C ASN A 201 -9.30 8.70 -10.47
N PRO A 202 -8.93 7.95 -11.51
CA PRO A 202 -8.52 6.56 -11.38
C PRO A 202 -7.27 6.41 -10.51
N ASN A 203 -7.22 5.33 -9.74
CA ASN A 203 -6.09 4.98 -8.88
C ASN A 203 -5.88 3.46 -8.89
N ILE A 204 -4.91 2.97 -8.14
CA ILE A 204 -4.62 1.54 -8.07
C ILE A 204 -5.62 0.84 -7.15
N SER A 205 -6.31 -0.17 -7.68
CA SER A 205 -6.93 -1.24 -6.89
C SER A 205 -5.90 -2.34 -6.69
N SER A 206 -5.84 -2.96 -5.51
CA SER A 206 -4.82 -3.95 -5.19
C SER A 206 -5.31 -5.08 -4.29
N VAL A 207 -4.53 -6.15 -4.27
CA VAL A 207 -4.50 -7.13 -3.18
C VAL A 207 -3.10 -7.23 -2.63
N ASN A 208 -2.99 -7.19 -1.31
CA ASN A 208 -1.75 -7.19 -0.57
C ASN A 208 -1.75 -8.33 0.45
N PHE A 209 -0.64 -9.04 0.57
CA PHE A 209 -0.41 -10.03 1.61
C PHE A 209 0.78 -9.60 2.45
N LYS A 210 0.55 -9.49 3.76
CA LYS A 210 1.59 -9.15 4.73
C LYS A 210 1.70 -10.27 5.78
N PRO A 211 2.89 -10.84 6.04
CA PRO A 211 3.06 -11.84 7.09
C PRO A 211 2.55 -11.31 8.44
N ILE A 212 1.80 -12.15 9.18
CA ILE A 212 1.37 -11.85 10.55
C ILE A 212 2.52 -12.10 11.53
N TYR A 213 3.28 -13.18 11.26
CA TYR A 213 4.46 -13.60 12.03
C TYR A 213 5.59 -13.93 11.05
N GLY A 214 6.85 -13.65 11.42
CA GLY A 214 8.02 -14.07 10.66
C GLY A 214 8.68 -12.98 9.82
N ASP A 215 9.39 -13.38 8.77
CA ASP A 215 10.23 -12.51 7.94
C ASP A 215 9.38 -11.59 7.07
N LEU A 216 9.55 -10.27 7.23
CA LEU A 216 8.87 -9.22 6.45
C LEU A 216 9.30 -9.21 4.97
N LYS A 217 10.23 -10.08 4.56
CA LYS A 217 10.66 -10.21 3.15
C LYS A 217 9.65 -10.88 2.24
N ASN A 218 8.59 -11.48 2.80
CA ASN A 218 7.57 -12.22 2.04
C ASN A 218 6.27 -11.41 1.91
N GLU A 219 6.37 -10.12 1.61
CA GLU A 219 5.19 -9.31 1.29
C GLU A 219 4.87 -9.43 -0.20
N LEU A 220 3.57 -9.42 -0.53
CA LEU A 220 3.10 -9.40 -1.92
C LEU A 220 2.14 -8.23 -2.10
N SER A 221 2.32 -7.50 -3.19
CA SER A 221 1.34 -6.55 -3.71
C SER A 221 1.05 -6.90 -5.16
N ILE A 222 -0.23 -7.04 -5.53
CA ILE A 222 -0.68 -7.09 -6.92
C ILE A 222 -1.67 -5.95 -7.13
N GLY A 223 -1.39 -5.06 -8.08
CA GLY A 223 -2.17 -3.87 -8.33
C GLY A 223 -2.53 -3.67 -9.80
N ILE A 224 -3.65 -3.01 -10.05
CA ILE A 224 -4.13 -2.60 -11.38
C ILE A 224 -4.79 -1.23 -11.29
N LYS A 225 -4.68 -0.43 -12.34
CA LYS A 225 -5.35 0.87 -12.42
C LYS A 225 -6.86 0.68 -12.58
N SER A 226 -7.66 1.40 -11.80
CA SER A 226 -9.10 1.17 -11.65
C SER A 226 -9.97 1.56 -12.84
N ASP A 227 -9.41 2.24 -13.85
CA ASP A 227 -10.07 2.61 -15.11
C ASP A 227 -9.80 1.62 -16.25
N MET A 228 -9.18 0.48 -15.94
CA MET A 228 -8.94 -0.60 -16.91
C MET A 228 -10.18 -1.49 -17.09
N GLU A 229 -10.02 -2.59 -17.85
CA GLU A 229 -11.11 -3.45 -18.37
C GLU A 229 -12.12 -3.95 -17.32
N PHE A 230 -11.68 -4.15 -16.09
CA PHE A 230 -12.49 -4.80 -15.06
C PHE A 230 -13.29 -3.82 -14.21
N ASP A 231 -14.55 -4.16 -13.97
CA ASP A 231 -15.31 -3.48 -12.92
C ASP A 231 -14.86 -3.92 -11.51
N GLN A 232 -15.38 -3.25 -10.48
CA GLN A 232 -14.98 -3.54 -9.10
C GLN A 232 -15.35 -4.94 -8.64
N SER A 233 -16.46 -5.50 -9.11
CA SER A 233 -16.93 -6.83 -8.74
C SER A 233 -16.02 -7.89 -9.37
N GLU A 234 -15.65 -7.70 -10.64
CA GLU A 234 -14.70 -8.56 -11.35
C GLU A 234 -13.31 -8.52 -10.70
N LEU A 235 -12.79 -7.31 -10.39
CA LEU A 235 -11.52 -7.17 -9.67
C LEU A 235 -11.56 -7.85 -8.30
N LYS A 236 -12.67 -7.73 -7.56
CA LYS A 236 -12.83 -8.40 -6.26
C LYS A 236 -12.77 -9.92 -6.39
N ILE A 237 -13.34 -10.48 -7.45
CA ILE A 237 -13.27 -11.91 -7.73
C ILE A 237 -11.84 -12.31 -8.06
N ILE A 238 -11.18 -11.61 -8.99
CA ILE A 238 -9.78 -11.85 -9.38
C ILE A 238 -8.86 -11.81 -8.15
N PHE A 239 -8.93 -10.76 -7.35
CA PHE A 239 -8.10 -10.61 -6.15
C PHE A 239 -8.34 -11.68 -5.08
N LYS A 240 -9.56 -12.24 -5.02
CA LYS A 240 -9.85 -13.36 -4.12
C LYS A 240 -9.20 -14.67 -4.55
N THR A 241 -8.85 -14.82 -5.84
CA THR A 241 -8.15 -16.00 -6.37
C THR A 241 -6.65 -16.01 -6.11
N VAL A 242 -6.10 -14.90 -5.58
CA VAL A 242 -4.67 -14.84 -5.27
C VAL A 242 -4.39 -15.72 -4.05
N GLU A 243 -3.45 -16.65 -4.23
CA GLU A 243 -3.01 -17.58 -3.20
C GLU A 243 -1.49 -17.45 -3.02
N ILE A 244 -1.04 -17.36 -1.77
CA ILE A 244 0.37 -17.36 -1.39
C ILE A 244 0.80 -18.78 -0.99
N LYS A 245 2.04 -19.16 -1.27
CA LYS A 245 2.57 -20.51 -1.06
C LYS A 245 3.63 -20.57 0.04
#